data_AF-A0A924W9U2-F1
#
_entry.id   AF-A0A924W9U2-F1
#
_cell.length_a   1.000
_cell.length_b   1.000
_cell.length_c   1.000
_cell.angle_alpha   90.00
_cell.angle_beta   90.00
_cell.angle_gamma   90.00
#
_symmetry.space_group_name_H-M   'P 1'
#
loop_
_entity.id
_entity.type
_entity.pdbx_description
1 polymer ?
#
loop_
_entity_poly.entity_id
_entity_poly.type
_entity_poly.pdbx_seq_one_letter_code
_entity_poly.pdbx_strand_id
1 'polypeptide(L)'
;MSAQQKNLSPAWGIITIVVTLACWTSIPLFLKHFTTLIDGWTANGWRYALSALIWLPVLIWGLSRNSLPKGIWKAAIIPSIFNALGQAAFGLAPYYISPGLMTFSLRLQIVFLTIGAAIMFVSERAVIRSPLFATGLVMVIGGTLA
;
A
#
# COMPACT_ATOMS: atom_id res chain seq x y z
N MET A 1 -15.47 9.53 23.20
CA MET A 1 -15.26 8.14 22.71
C MET A 1 -13.77 7.84 22.80
N SER A 2 -13.32 7.41 23.98
CA SER A 2 -11.93 7.12 24.34
C SER A 2 -11.66 5.61 24.15
N ALA A 3 -11.41 5.20 22.91
CA ALA A 3 -10.99 3.83 22.64
C ALA A 3 -9.50 3.69 22.96
N GLN A 4 -9.23 3.01 24.09
CA GLN A 4 -7.98 2.34 24.46
C GLN A 4 -6.81 2.46 23.46
N GLN A 5 -5.87 3.34 23.77
CA GLN A 5 -4.49 3.23 23.30
C GLN A 5 -3.87 2.01 24.01
N LYS A 6 -4.17 0.82 23.50
CA LYS A 6 -3.63 -0.44 23.99
C LYS A 6 -2.11 -0.33 23.86
N ASN A 7 -1.37 -0.42 24.97
CA ASN A 7 0.09 -0.44 25.00
C ASN A 7 0.58 -1.69 24.24
N LEU A 8 0.59 -1.63 22.92
CA LEU A 8 1.19 -2.63 22.07
C LEU A 8 2.69 -2.59 22.38
N SER A 9 3.21 -3.69 22.94
CA SER A 9 4.65 -3.82 23.21
C SER A 9 5.42 -3.43 21.94
N PRO A 10 6.47 -2.59 22.04
CA PRO A 10 7.30 -2.21 20.89
C PRO A 10 7.76 -3.40 20.06
N ALA A 11 7.92 -4.58 20.68
CA ALA A 11 8.24 -5.83 20.01
C ALA A 11 7.19 -6.24 18.95
N TRP A 12 5.89 -6.09 19.24
CA TRP A 12 4.83 -6.38 18.27
C TRP A 12 4.85 -5.41 17.09
N GLY A 13 5.20 -4.15 17.33
CA GLY A 13 5.39 -3.16 16.26
C GLY A 13 6.58 -3.49 15.35
N ILE A 14 7.69 -3.92 15.93
CA ILE A 14 8.87 -4.35 15.17
C ILE A 14 8.53 -5.59 14.34
N ILE A 15 7.87 -6.59 14.94
CA ILE A 15 7.48 -7.83 14.25
C ILE A 15 6.56 -7.53 13.06
N THR A 16 5.54 -6.68 13.23
CA THR A 16 4.63 -6.34 12.13
C THR A 16 5.35 -5.61 10.99
N ILE A 17 6.31 -4.74 11.30
CA ILE A 17 7.14 -4.06 10.29
C ILE A 17 8.01 -5.07 9.53
N VAL A 18 8.71 -5.97 10.24
CA VAL A 18 9.59 -6.96 9.62
C VAL A 18 8.80 -7.93 8.74
N VAL A 19 7.66 -8.42 9.22
CA VAL A 19 6.78 -9.30 8.42
C VAL A 19 6.25 -8.56 7.19
N THR A 20 5.83 -7.31 7.35
CA THR A 20 5.37 -6.48 6.22
C THR A 20 6.48 -6.31 5.19
N LEU A 21 7.71 -6.02 5.63
CA LEU A 21 8.86 -5.90 4.75
C LEU A 21 9.13 -7.20 4.00
N ALA A 22 9.20 -8.33 4.69
CA ALA A 22 9.45 -9.64 4.07
C ALA A 22 8.39 -9.99 3.02
N CYS A 23 7.11 -9.76 3.35
CA CYS A 23 6.00 -9.97 2.42
C CYS A 23 6.11 -9.05 1.19
N TRP A 24 6.39 -7.76 1.37
CA TRP A 24 6.47 -6.81 0.27
C TRP A 24 7.71 -6.98 -0.61
N THR A 25 8.84 -7.43 -0.07
CA THR A 25 10.05 -7.69 -0.86
C THR A 25 9.96 -8.95 -1.70
N SER A 26 9.20 -9.95 -1.24
CA SER A 26 9.09 -11.23 -1.97
C SER A 26 8.17 -11.12 -3.19
N ILE A 27 7.10 -10.33 -3.12
CA ILE A 27 6.13 -10.14 -4.21
C ILE A 27 6.76 -9.80 -5.57
N PRO A 28 7.58 -8.73 -5.71
CA PRO A 28 8.15 -8.36 -7.02
C PRO A 28 9.15 -9.42 -7.54
N LEU A 29 9.83 -10.15 -6.66
CA LEU A 29 10.72 -11.25 -7.04
C LEU A 29 9.92 -12.40 -7.66
N PHE A 30 8.83 -12.80 -7.00
CA PHE A 30 7.93 -13.82 -7.53
C PHE A 30 7.25 -13.36 -8.82
N LEU A 31 6.74 -12.13 -8.88
CA LEU A 31 6.13 -11.59 -10.09
C LEU A 31 7.11 -11.64 -11.26
N LYS A 32 8.37 -11.21 -11.08
CA LYS A 32 9.39 -11.34 -12.14
C LYS A 32 9.69 -12.80 -12.50
N HIS A 33 9.73 -13.71 -11.53
CA HIS A 33 9.95 -15.12 -11.84
C HIS A 33 8.79 -15.70 -12.68
N PHE A 34 7.56 -15.26 -12.41
CA PHE A 34 6.36 -15.72 -13.10
C PHE A 34 6.01 -14.93 -14.37
N THR A 35 6.72 -13.86 -14.73
CA THR A 35 6.41 -13.09 -15.96
C THR A 35 6.54 -13.93 -17.23
N THR A 36 7.35 -14.99 -17.23
CA THR A 36 7.50 -15.90 -18.37
C THR A 36 6.38 -16.94 -18.46
N LEU A 37 5.58 -17.11 -17.40
CA LEU A 37 4.57 -18.18 -17.29
C LEU A 37 3.14 -17.64 -17.25
N ILE A 38 2.94 -16.43 -16.72
CA ILE A 38 1.62 -15.82 -16.50
C ILE A 38 1.68 -14.38 -16.99
N ASP A 39 0.63 -13.88 -17.63
CA ASP A 39 0.52 -12.48 -18.01
C ASP A 39 0.09 -11.59 -16.81
N GLY A 40 0.45 -10.31 -16.86
CA GLY A 40 0.24 -9.38 -15.75
C GLY A 40 -1.23 -9.15 -15.41
N TRP A 41 -2.15 -9.38 -16.35
CA TRP A 41 -3.59 -9.24 -16.12
C TRP A 41 -4.14 -10.44 -15.39
N THR A 42 -3.75 -11.66 -15.78
CA THR A 42 -4.13 -12.90 -15.07
C THR A 42 -3.57 -12.92 -13.65
N ALA A 43 -2.31 -12.53 -13.46
CA ALA A 43 -1.70 -12.47 -12.13
C ALA A 43 -2.43 -11.48 -11.21
N ASN A 44 -2.79 -10.29 -11.72
CA ASN A 44 -3.57 -9.31 -10.96
C ASN A 44 -5.00 -9.80 -10.71
N GLY A 45 -5.65 -10.40 -11.71
CA GLY A 45 -7.00 -10.96 -11.59
C GLY A 45 -7.09 -11.98 -10.45
N TRP A 46 -6.15 -12.93 -10.40
CA TRP A 46 -6.08 -13.92 -9.31
C TRP A 46 -5.81 -13.30 -7.95
N ARG A 47 -4.86 -12.35 -7.86
CA ARG A 47 -4.55 -11.66 -6.59
C ARG A 47 -5.77 -10.95 -6.01
N TYR A 48 -6.51 -10.22 -6.84
CA TYR A 48 -7.69 -9.47 -6.39
C TYR A 48 -8.91 -10.36 -6.17
N ALA A 49 -9.12 -11.39 -6.99
CA ALA A 49 -10.21 -12.34 -6.79
C ALA A 49 -10.05 -13.12 -5.48
N LEU A 50 -8.84 -13.64 -5.19
CA LEU A 50 -8.56 -14.30 -3.91
C LEU A 50 -8.69 -13.34 -2.73
N SER A 51 -8.20 -12.11 -2.85
CA SER A 51 -8.37 -11.09 -1.80
C SER A 51 -9.85 -10.82 -1.53
N ALA A 52 -10.66 -10.70 -2.58
CA ALA A 52 -12.11 -10.51 -2.45
C ALA A 52 -12.76 -11.71 -1.75
N LEU A 53 -12.41 -12.95 -2.11
CA LEU A 53 -12.92 -14.15 -1.46
C LEU A 53 -12.53 -14.25 0.01
N ILE A 54 -11.29 -13.89 0.36
CA ILE A 54 -10.81 -13.89 1.75
C ILE A 54 -11.56 -12.85 2.59
N TRP A 55 -11.86 -11.68 2.02
CA TRP A 55 -12.59 -10.61 2.72
C TRP A 55 -14.12 -10.76 2.70
N LEU A 56 -14.67 -11.59 1.81
CA LEU A 56 -16.10 -11.80 1.66
C LEU A 56 -16.80 -12.27 2.97
N PRO A 57 -16.27 -13.22 3.75
CA PRO A 57 -16.89 -13.64 5.01
C PRO A 57 -16.98 -12.52 6.04
N VAL A 58 -15.94 -11.67 6.13
CA VAL A 58 -15.90 -10.52 7.04
C VAL A 58 -16.96 -9.49 6.63
N LEU A 59 -17.14 -9.29 5.33
CA LEU A 59 -18.14 -8.39 4.80
C LEU A 59 -19.57 -8.90 5.06
N ILE A 60 -19.82 -10.19 4.84
CA ILE A 60 -21.10 -10.84 5.15
C ILE A 60 -21.40 -10.73 6.65
N TRP A 61 -20.40 -10.94 7.49
CA TRP A 61 -20.53 -10.78 8.94
C TRP A 61 -20.81 -9.33 9.38
N GLY A 62 -20.20 -8.35 8.72
CA GLY A 62 -20.49 -6.93 8.97
C GLY A 62 -21.90 -6.51 8.50
N LEU A 63 -22.37 -7.08 7.38
CA LEU A 63 -23.74 -6.89 6.88
C LEU A 63 -24.77 -7.50 7.83
N SER A 64 -24.55 -8.73 8.31
CA SER A 64 -25.49 -9.40 9.21
C SER A 64 -25.63 -8.70 10.57
N ARG A 65 -24.60 -7.96 11.01
CA ARG A 65 -24.63 -7.16 12.25
C ARG A 65 -25.13 -5.73 12.05
N ASN A 66 -25.50 -5.31 10.84
CA ASN A 66 -25.84 -3.91 10.51
C ASN A 66 -24.79 -2.89 10.99
N SER A 67 -23.53 -3.32 11.17
CA SER A 67 -22.46 -2.48 11.71
C SER A 67 -21.73 -1.66 10.62
N LEU A 68 -22.17 -1.79 9.37
CA LEU A 68 -21.57 -1.09 8.24
C LEU A 68 -22.13 0.33 8.12
N PRO A 69 -21.25 1.35 8.03
CA PRO A 69 -21.66 2.73 7.80
C PRO A 69 -22.51 2.86 6.53
N LYS A 70 -23.61 3.60 6.62
CA LYS A 70 -24.44 3.92 5.45
C LYS A 70 -23.59 4.68 4.43
N GLY A 71 -23.48 4.15 3.21
CA GLY A 71 -22.71 4.77 2.13
C GLY A 71 -21.25 4.31 2.01
N ILE A 72 -20.78 3.36 2.83
CA ILE A 72 -19.41 2.81 2.72
C ILE A 72 -19.09 2.30 1.31
N TRP A 73 -20.08 1.69 0.65
CA TRP A 73 -19.96 1.22 -0.73
C TRP A 73 -19.67 2.34 -1.72
N LYS A 74 -20.35 3.50 -1.61
CA LYS A 74 -20.08 4.66 -2.46
C LYS A 74 -18.73 5.32 -2.13
N ALA A 75 -18.42 5.42 -0.84
CA ALA A 75 -17.14 5.98 -0.39
C ALA A 75 -15.94 5.10 -0.81
N ALA A 76 -16.12 3.79 -0.92
CA ALA A 76 -15.08 2.85 -1.32
C ALA A 76 -14.79 2.85 -2.84
N ILE A 77 -15.68 3.36 -3.69
CA ILE A 77 -15.48 3.36 -5.15
C ILE A 77 -14.23 4.14 -5.52
N ILE A 78 -14.10 5.37 -5.04
CA ILE A 78 -12.98 6.26 -5.36
C ILE A 78 -11.63 5.60 -5.01
N PRO A 79 -11.37 5.18 -3.75
CA PRO A 79 -10.10 4.54 -3.40
C PRO A 79 -9.90 3.20 -4.11
N SER A 80 -10.97 2.46 -4.41
CA SER A 80 -10.86 1.18 -5.13
C SER A 80 -10.42 1.37 -6.57
N ILE A 81 -10.89 2.42 -7.27
CA ILE A 81 -10.46 2.75 -8.64
C ILE A 81 -8.97 3.09 -8.65
N PHE A 82 -8.54 4.00 -7.77
CA PHE A 82 -7.11 4.37 -7.67
C PHE A 82 -6.23 3.17 -7.30
N ASN A 83 -6.70 2.30 -6.40
CA ASN A 83 -5.98 1.08 -6.04
C ASN A 83 -5.87 0.12 -7.23
N ALA A 84 -6.97 -0.13 -7.94
CA ALA A 84 -7.00 -1.04 -9.09
C ALA A 84 -6.07 -0.55 -10.22
N LEU A 85 -6.11 0.75 -10.54
CA LEU A 85 -5.23 1.34 -11.55
C LEU A 85 -3.76 1.27 -11.12
N GLY A 86 -3.45 1.64 -9.88
CA GLY A 86 -2.09 1.59 -9.36
C GLY A 86 -1.52 0.18 -9.34
N GLN A 87 -2.37 -0.82 -9.08
CA GLN A 87 -1.94 -2.21 -8.99
C GLN A 87 -1.92 -2.93 -10.33
N ALA A 88 -2.76 -2.52 -11.28
CA ALA A 88 -2.58 -2.87 -12.69
C ALA A 88 -1.21 -2.37 -13.19
N ALA A 89 -0.87 -1.10 -12.93
CA ALA A 89 0.44 -0.54 -13.26
C ALA A 89 1.59 -1.28 -12.54
N PHE A 90 1.43 -1.61 -11.26
CA PHE A 90 2.41 -2.38 -10.50
C PHE A 90 2.61 -3.79 -11.05
N GLY A 91 1.54 -4.49 -11.45
CA GLY A 91 1.66 -5.83 -12.01
C GLY A 91 2.20 -5.84 -13.45
N LEU A 92 2.08 -4.74 -14.18
CA LEU A 92 2.67 -4.57 -15.51
C LEU A 92 4.13 -4.10 -15.47
N ALA A 93 4.55 -3.39 -14.42
CA ALA A 93 5.90 -2.86 -14.30
C ALA A 93 7.04 -3.90 -14.42
N PRO A 94 6.94 -5.14 -13.89
CA PRO A 94 7.96 -6.18 -14.05
C PRO A 94 8.24 -6.58 -15.51
N TYR A 95 7.30 -6.33 -16.43
CA TYR A 95 7.47 -6.64 -17.86
C TYR A 95 8.31 -5.61 -18.60
N TYR A 96 8.40 -4.37 -18.09
CA TYR A 96 9.06 -3.26 -18.76
C TYR A 96 10.35 -2.80 -18.07
N ILE A 97 10.53 -3.14 -16.78
CA ILE A 97 11.59 -2.58 -15.95
C ILE A 97 12.22 -3.68 -15.07
N SER A 98 13.52 -3.55 -14.77
CA SER A 98 14.20 -4.45 -13.83
C SER A 98 13.66 -4.30 -12.39
N PRO A 99 13.66 -5.36 -11.55
CA PRO A 99 13.13 -5.29 -10.18
C PRO A 99 13.81 -4.24 -9.30
N GLY A 100 15.10 -3.99 -9.54
CA GLY A 100 15.86 -2.96 -8.83
C GLY A 100 15.28 -1.58 -9.11
N LEU A 101 15.14 -1.23 -10.39
CA LEU A 101 14.52 0.04 -10.79
C LEU A 101 13.07 0.13 -10.32
N MET A 102 12.28 -0.94 -10.43
CA MET A 102 10.90 -0.97 -9.94
C MET A 102 10.81 -0.68 -8.43
N THR A 103 11.63 -1.34 -7.61
CA THR A 103 11.61 -1.17 -6.15
C THR A 103 12.10 0.20 -5.71
N PHE A 104 13.08 0.79 -6.41
CA PHE A 104 13.51 2.16 -6.19
C PHE A 104 12.45 3.18 -6.63
N SER A 105 11.91 3.07 -7.85
CA SER A 105 10.86 3.97 -8.34
C SER A 105 9.61 3.96 -7.46
N LEU A 106 9.26 2.81 -6.88
CA LEU A 106 8.16 2.73 -5.92
C LEU A 106 8.40 3.53 -4.64
N ARG A 107 9.65 3.82 -4.27
CA ARG A 107 9.95 4.69 -3.12
C ARG A 107 9.55 6.14 -3.37
N LEU A 108 9.43 6.57 -4.63
CA LEU A 108 8.91 7.90 -4.98
C LEU A 108 7.47 8.09 -4.48
N GLN A 109 6.70 7.01 -4.29
CA GLN A 109 5.36 7.08 -3.71
C GLN A 109 5.38 7.76 -2.32
N ILE A 110 6.49 7.69 -1.58
CA ILE A 110 6.64 8.32 -0.26
C ILE A 110 6.47 9.85 -0.39
N VAL A 111 6.98 10.45 -1.46
CA VAL A 111 6.84 11.88 -1.74
C VAL A 111 5.37 12.24 -1.97
N PHE A 112 4.69 11.49 -2.86
CA PHE A 112 3.28 11.73 -3.16
C PHE A 112 2.38 11.48 -1.95
N LEU A 113 2.64 10.42 -1.18
CA LEU A 113 1.90 10.08 0.02
C LEU A 113 2.05 11.17 1.09
N THR A 114 3.27 11.70 1.24
CA THR A 114 3.56 12.81 2.14
C THR A 114 2.79 14.07 1.76
N ILE A 115 2.77 14.43 0.47
CA ILE A 115 2.03 15.60 -0.01
C ILE A 115 0.53 15.39 0.19
N GLY A 116 0.01 14.21 -0.15
CA GLY A 116 -1.39 13.85 0.06
C GLY A 116 -1.80 13.88 1.53
N ALA A 117 -0.94 13.35 2.41
CA ALA A 117 -1.08 13.42 3.86
C ALA A 117 -1.09 14.87 4.36
N ALA A 118 -0.18 15.72 3.87
CA ALA A 118 -0.15 17.14 4.20
C ALA A 118 -1.48 17.86 3.85
N ILE A 119 -2.07 17.49 2.72
CA ILE A 119 -3.32 18.08 2.22
C ILE A 119 -4.50 17.57 3.05
N MET A 120 -4.62 16.25 3.28
CA MET A 120 -5.77 15.63 3.92
C MET A 120 -5.76 15.68 5.46
N PHE A 121 -4.57 15.64 6.08
CA PHE A 121 -4.43 15.57 7.54
C PHE A 121 -3.64 16.77 8.07
N VAL A 122 -4.38 17.74 8.64
CA VAL A 122 -3.80 18.95 9.23
C VAL A 122 -2.82 18.62 10.37
N SER A 123 -3.06 17.54 11.11
CA SER A 123 -2.21 17.05 12.21
C SER A 123 -0.80 16.63 11.77
N GLU A 124 -0.62 16.17 10.53
CA GLU A 124 0.67 15.69 10.04
C GLU A 124 1.56 16.82 9.49
N ARG A 125 1.00 18.03 9.28
CA ARG A 125 1.76 19.21 8.80
C ARG A 125 2.88 19.64 9.73
N ALA A 126 2.76 19.36 11.02
CA ALA A 126 3.82 19.63 12.01
C ALA A 126 5.06 18.75 11.81
N VAL A 127 4.87 17.50 11.39
CA VAL A 127 5.96 16.54 11.12
C VAL A 127 6.64 16.87 9.80
N ILE A 128 5.87 17.28 8.78
CA ILE A 128 6.39 17.64 7.45
C ILE A 128 7.28 18.89 7.50
N ARG A 129 7.05 19.80 8.45
CA ARG A 129 7.90 20.96 8.69
C ARG A 129 9.22 20.64 9.39
N SER A 130 9.45 19.40 9.83
CA SER A 130 10.70 18.99 10.48
C SER A 130 11.86 18.99 9.47
N PRO A 131 13.02 19.58 9.82
CA PRO A 131 14.20 19.56 8.96
C PRO A 131 14.72 18.13 8.70
N LEU A 132 14.56 17.21 9.67
CA LEU A 132 14.91 15.79 9.48
C LEU A 132 14.05 15.16 8.37
N PHE A 133 12.77 15.51 8.32
CA PHE A 133 11.85 15.00 7.32
C PHE A 133 12.19 15.51 5.92
N ALA A 134 12.53 16.80 5.79
CA ALA A 134 13.00 17.39 4.53
C ALA A 134 14.29 16.72 4.02
N THR A 135 15.26 16.44 4.91
CA THR A 135 16.50 15.73 4.51
C THR A 135 16.22 14.31 4.01
N GLY A 136 15.32 13.57 4.69
CA GLY A 136 14.91 12.24 4.23
C GLY A 136 14.21 12.27 2.86
N LEU A 137 13.38 13.29 2.62
CA LEU A 137 12.71 13.48 1.33
C LEU A 137 13.70 13.74 0.19
N VAL A 138 14.69 14.62 0.42
CA VAL A 138 15.76 14.90 -0.56
C VAL A 138 16.61 13.67 -0.81
N MET A 139 16.94 12.88 0.22
CA MET A 139 17.66 11.60 0.05
C MET A 139 16.87 10.60 -0.80
N VAL A 140 15.55 10.47 -0.58
CA VAL A 140 14.70 9.59 -1.38
C VAL A 140 14.65 10.04 -2.85
N ILE A 141 14.49 11.34 -3.10
CA ILE A 141 14.47 11.89 -4.47
C ILE A 141 15.84 11.68 -5.13
N GLY A 142 16.94 12.02 -4.45
CA GLY A 142 18.29 11.84 -4.96
C GLY A 142 18.61 10.38 -5.27
N GLY A 143 18.25 9.46 -4.37
CA GLY A 143 18.44 8.02 -4.58
C GLY A 143 17.51 7.38 -5.61
N THR A 144 16.44 8.07 -6.05
CA THR A 144 15.56 7.58 -7.12
C THR A 144 15.97 8.09 -8.51
N LEU A 145 16.70 9.22 -8.57
CA LEU A 145 17.16 9.83 -9.83
C LEU A 145 18.56 9.37 -10.26
N ALA A 146 19.36 8.80 -9.35
CA ALA A 146 20.70 8.26 -9.60
C ALA A 146 20.64 6.78 -10.00
#